data_AF-A0A2J5Q3F5-F1
#
_entry.id   AF-A0A2J5Q3F5-F1
#
_cell.length_a   1.000
_cell.length_b   1.000
_cell.length_c   1.000
_cell.angle_alpha   90.00
_cell.angle_beta   90.00
_cell.angle_gamma   90.00
#
_symmetry.space_group_name_H-M   'P 1'
#
loop_
_entity.id
_entity.type
_entity.pdbx_description
1 polymer ?
#
loop_
_entity_poly.entity_id
_entity_poly.type
_entity_poly.pdbx_seq_one_letter_code
_entity_poly.pdbx_strand_id
1 'polypeptide(L)'
;MPVGSIEEAHQRALMWVCDAYLFYLVSLHRRPVYRHQYGDISLNQPALQGFIDSYLKDKGWDTERRWAHYINILDLIKYMHRSNSEFIDWGTVPALTPRGIHWMNACLSRLGEMVNSYGGWKGYIAAVEEMKADENRL
;
A
#
# COMPACT_ATOMS: atom_id res chain seq x y z
N MET A 1 -25.21 -5.92 -13.39
CA MET A 1 -24.62 -6.46 -12.15
C MET A 1 -24.88 -5.43 -11.07
N PRO A 2 -25.52 -5.75 -9.93
CA PRO A 2 -25.66 -4.75 -8.88
C PRO A 2 -24.25 -4.36 -8.44
N VAL A 3 -24.00 -3.06 -8.39
CA VAL A 3 -22.73 -2.47 -7.98
C VAL A 3 -22.47 -2.97 -6.55
N GLY A 4 -21.37 -3.71 -6.36
CA GLY A 4 -20.94 -4.13 -5.03
C GLY A 4 -20.89 -2.92 -4.10
N SER A 5 -21.05 -3.13 -2.78
CA SER A 5 -21.07 -2.02 -1.84
C SER A 5 -19.81 -1.15 -2.02
N ILE A 6 -19.90 0.15 -1.70
CA ILE A 6 -18.75 1.05 -1.86
C ILE A 6 -17.53 0.56 -1.08
N GLU A 7 -17.75 -0.20 -0.01
CA GLU A 7 -16.73 -0.87 0.79
C GLU A 7 -16.07 -2.02 0.03
N GLU A 8 -16.83 -2.86 -0.67
CA GLU A 8 -16.26 -3.93 -1.52
C GLU A 8 -15.43 -3.34 -2.67
N ALA A 9 -15.92 -2.27 -3.30
CA ALA A 9 -15.19 -1.56 -4.35
C ALA A 9 -13.90 -0.93 -3.82
N HIS A 10 -13.96 -0.33 -2.64
CA HIS A 10 -12.82 0.21 -1.91
C HIS A 10 -11.78 -0.88 -1.60
N GLN A 11 -12.19 -1.98 -0.99
CA GLN A 11 -11.29 -3.09 -0.62
C GLN A 11 -10.63 -3.70 -1.85
N ARG A 12 -11.38 -3.87 -2.95
CA ARG A 12 -10.83 -4.37 -4.21
C ARG A 12 -9.81 -3.43 -4.82
N ALA A 13 -10.09 -2.12 -4.82
CA ALA A 13 -9.15 -1.12 -5.33
C ALA A 13 -7.86 -1.08 -4.50
N LEU A 14 -7.98 -1.14 -3.17
CA LEU A 14 -6.84 -1.22 -2.25
C LEU A 14 -5.99 -2.47 -2.50
N MET A 15 -6.64 -3.62 -2.69
CA MET A 15 -5.97 -4.89 -3.02
C MET A 15 -5.15 -4.76 -4.31
N TRP A 16 -5.74 -4.20 -5.36
CA TRP A 16 -5.04 -3.97 -6.64
C TRP A 16 -3.85 -3.04 -6.52
N VAL A 17 -3.96 -1.94 -5.77
CA VAL A 17 -2.84 -1.04 -5.51
C VAL A 17 -1.69 -1.78 -4.82
N CYS A 18 -2.00 -2.59 -3.80
CA CYS A 18 -1.00 -3.34 -3.06
C CYS A 18 -0.30 -4.37 -3.95
N ASP A 19 -1.07 -5.15 -4.72
CA ASP A 19 -0.50 -6.15 -5.62
C ASP A 19 0.35 -5.51 -6.72
N ALA A 20 -0.14 -4.44 -7.33
CA ALA A 20 0.58 -3.69 -8.35
C ALA A 20 1.93 -3.17 -7.82
N TYR A 21 1.96 -2.69 -6.58
CA TYR A 21 3.20 -2.25 -5.94
C TYR A 21 4.14 -3.41 -5.62
N LEU A 22 3.62 -4.53 -5.12
CA LEU A 22 4.44 -5.72 -4.86
C LEU A 22 5.03 -6.28 -6.16
N PHE A 23 4.26 -6.33 -7.25
CA PHE A 23 4.75 -6.70 -8.57
C PHE A 23 5.84 -5.75 -9.05
N TYR A 24 5.67 -4.44 -8.84
CA TYR A 24 6.71 -3.45 -9.13
C TYR A 24 8.01 -3.75 -8.36
N LEU A 25 7.94 -3.99 -7.05
CA LEU A 25 9.12 -4.33 -6.24
C LEU A 25 9.77 -5.65 -6.67
N VAL A 26 8.97 -6.67 -6.95
CA VAL A 26 9.46 -7.97 -7.47
C VAL A 26 10.11 -7.79 -8.84
N SER A 27 9.59 -6.91 -9.70
CA SER A 27 10.19 -6.62 -11.00
C SER A 27 11.59 -5.99 -10.88
N LEU A 28 11.81 -5.16 -9.85
CA LEU A 28 13.08 -4.46 -9.61
C LEU A 28 14.09 -5.29 -8.83
N HIS A 29 13.64 -5.98 -7.78
CA HIS A 29 14.51 -6.59 -6.78
C HIS A 29 14.39 -8.12 -6.72
N ARG A 30 13.53 -8.72 -7.56
CA ARG A 30 13.18 -10.17 -7.54
C ARG A 30 12.59 -10.64 -6.21
N ARG A 31 12.24 -9.72 -5.30
CA ARG A 31 11.66 -9.94 -3.97
C ARG A 31 10.75 -8.77 -3.60
N PRO A 32 9.70 -8.98 -2.79
CA PRO A 32 8.80 -7.92 -2.33
C PRO A 32 9.45 -7.11 -1.19
N VAL A 33 10.53 -6.40 -1.52
CA VAL A 33 11.35 -5.66 -0.56
C VAL A 33 11.48 -4.22 -1.03
N TYR A 34 11.15 -3.27 -0.15
CA TYR A 34 11.48 -1.87 -0.34
C TYR A 34 12.85 -1.57 0.26
N ARG A 35 13.80 -1.12 -0.56
CA ARG A 35 15.15 -0.77 -0.11
C ARG A 35 15.17 0.66 0.41
N HIS A 36 15.46 0.81 1.70
CA HIS A 36 15.61 2.11 2.34
C HIS A 36 17.06 2.32 2.80
N GLN A 37 17.48 3.57 2.97
CA GLN A 37 18.84 3.91 3.44
C GLN A 37 19.19 3.31 4.81
N TYR A 38 18.19 3.05 5.64
CA TYR A 38 18.33 2.46 6.98
C TYR A 38 18.09 0.94 7.02
N GLY A 39 17.94 0.30 5.86
CA GLY A 39 17.73 -1.14 5.73
C GLY A 39 16.57 -1.51 4.82
N ASP A 40 16.47 -2.81 4.55
CA ASP A 40 15.45 -3.38 3.69
C ASP A 40 14.15 -3.63 4.47
N ILE A 41 13.03 -3.17 3.92
CA ILE A 41 11.69 -3.39 4.46
C ILE A 41 11.02 -4.50 3.66
N SER A 42 10.87 -5.68 4.25
CA SER A 42 10.11 -6.78 3.66
C SER A 42 8.62 -6.49 3.74
N LEU A 43 7.93 -6.55 2.61
CA LEU A 43 6.51 -6.26 2.51
C LEU A 43 5.70 -7.51 2.15
N ASN A 44 4.51 -7.60 2.72
CA ASN A 44 3.49 -8.54 2.30
C ASN A 44 2.19 -7.78 2.03
N GLN A 45 1.26 -8.41 1.31
CA GLN A 45 0.02 -7.77 0.87
C GLN A 45 -0.84 -7.28 2.06
N PRO A 46 -1.12 -8.08 3.11
CA PRO A 46 -1.95 -7.61 4.23
C PRO A 46 -1.33 -6.44 5.02
N ALA A 47 -0.02 -6.46 5.25
CA ALA A 47 0.66 -5.36 5.95
C ALA A 47 0.60 -4.06 5.13
N LEU A 48 0.77 -4.15 3.80
CA LEU A 48 0.70 -3.00 2.92
C LEU A 48 -0.72 -2.42 2.85
N GLN A 49 -1.74 -3.28 2.78
CA GLN A 49 -3.14 -2.87 2.83
C GLN A 49 -3.45 -2.13 4.12
N GLY A 50 -3.13 -2.73 5.27
CA GLY A 50 -3.35 -2.13 6.58
C GLY A 50 -2.61 -0.80 6.73
N PHE A 51 -1.35 -0.73 6.33
CA PHE A 51 -0.54 0.48 6.41
C PHE A 51 -1.12 1.64 5.60
N ILE A 52 -1.41 1.42 4.32
CA ILE A 52 -1.93 2.47 3.43
C ILE A 52 -3.31 2.93 3.90
N ASP A 53 -4.19 1.98 4.18
CA ASP A 53 -5.58 2.30 4.45
C ASP A 53 -5.75 3.02 5.78
N SER A 54 -4.99 2.60 6.80
CA SER A 54 -4.93 3.27 8.10
C SER A 54 -4.31 4.65 7.96
N TYR A 55 -3.21 4.80 7.21
CA TYR A 55 -2.59 6.11 6.99
C TYR A 55 -3.54 7.14 6.36
N LEU A 56 -4.32 6.72 5.36
CA LEU A 56 -5.31 7.62 4.74
C LEU A 56 -6.52 7.87 5.64
N LYS A 57 -6.94 6.87 6.43
CA LYS A 57 -8.01 7.02 7.42
C LYS A 57 -7.61 8.02 8.52
N ASP A 58 -6.39 7.91 9.03
CA ASP A 58 -5.84 8.80 10.07
C ASP A 58 -5.68 10.24 9.56
N LYS A 59 -5.50 10.42 8.24
CA LYS A 59 -5.55 11.73 7.57
C LYS A 59 -6.98 12.31 7.47
N GLY A 60 -8.00 11.58 7.93
CA GLY A 60 -9.40 11.98 7.89
C GLY A 60 -10.05 11.82 6.52
N TRP A 61 -9.57 10.91 5.67
CA TRP A 61 -10.20 10.65 4.36
C TRP A 61 -11.34 9.65 4.49
N ASP A 62 -12.47 10.01 3.92
CA ASP A 62 -13.64 9.16 3.77
C ASP A 62 -13.38 8.00 2.80
N THR A 63 -14.22 6.96 2.88
CA THR A 63 -14.07 5.73 2.08
C THR A 63 -14.16 5.99 0.57
N GLU A 64 -15.01 6.93 0.13
CA GLU A 64 -15.16 7.27 -1.28
C GLU A 64 -13.91 7.97 -1.81
N ARG A 65 -13.39 8.96 -1.07
CA ARG A 65 -12.16 9.66 -1.43
C ARG A 65 -10.94 8.74 -1.44
N ARG A 66 -10.84 7.79 -0.50
CA ARG A 66 -9.79 6.77 -0.51
C ARG A 66 -9.91 5.86 -1.73
N TRP A 67 -11.11 5.38 -2.03
CA TRP A 67 -11.37 4.58 -3.24
C TRP A 67 -10.98 5.35 -4.51
N ALA A 68 -11.44 6.60 -4.65
CA ALA A 68 -11.11 7.44 -5.80
C ALA A 68 -9.59 7.65 -5.93
N HIS A 69 -8.88 7.83 -4.82
CA HIS A 69 -7.43 7.91 -4.83
C HIS A 69 -6.77 6.62 -5.34
N TYR A 70 -7.20 5.46 -4.85
CA TYR A 70 -6.68 4.15 -5.29
C TYR A 70 -6.89 3.94 -6.79
N ILE A 71 -8.07 4.28 -7.31
CA ILE A 71 -8.37 4.21 -8.74
C ILE A 71 -7.47 5.16 -9.55
N ASN A 72 -7.27 6.39 -9.08
CA ASN A 72 -6.47 7.40 -9.78
C ASN A 72 -4.97 7.06 -9.89
N ILE A 73 -4.43 6.29 -8.95
CA ILE A 73 -3.01 5.89 -8.98
C ILE A 73 -2.78 4.64 -9.83
N LEU A 74 -3.84 3.91 -10.21
CA LEU A 74 -3.78 2.75 -11.11
C LEU A 74 -3.87 3.19 -12.57
N ASP A 75 -3.06 2.58 -13.43
CA ASP A 75 -3.10 2.80 -14.88
C ASP A 75 -4.17 1.92 -15.53
N LEU A 76 -5.43 2.26 -15.27
CA LEU A 76 -6.59 1.54 -15.79
C LEU A 76 -6.72 1.66 -17.31
N ILE A 77 -6.25 2.77 -17.89
CA ILE A 77 -6.27 2.99 -19.34
C ILE A 77 -5.39 1.95 -20.03
N LYS A 78 -4.13 1.79 -19.60
CA LYS A 78 -3.27 0.73 -20.14
C LYS A 78 -3.74 -0.67 -19.80
N TYR A 79 -4.47 -0.84 -18.69
CA TYR A 79 -5.06 -2.13 -18.34
C TYR A 79 -6.21 -2.51 -19.28
N MET A 80 -7.10 -1.56 -19.61
CA MET A 80 -8.24 -1.78 -20.51
C MET A 80 -7.84 -1.89 -21.98
N HIS A 81 -6.75 -1.22 -22.41
CA HIS A 81 -6.25 -1.29 -23.79
C HIS A 81 -5.39 -2.52 -24.11
N ARG A 82 -5.25 -3.49 -23.20
CA ARG A 82 -4.56 -4.75 -23.52
C ARG A 82 -5.45 -5.60 -24.42
N SER A 83 -5.31 -5.43 -25.74
CA SER A 83 -6.03 -6.18 -26.77
C SER A 83 -5.29 -7.41 -27.32
N ASN A 84 -4.30 -7.95 -26.59
CA ASN A 84 -3.55 -9.17 -26.93
C ASN A 84 -3.40 -9.99 -25.64
N SER A 85 -3.68 -11.28 -25.52
CA SER A 85 -4.00 -12.36 -26.45
C SER A 85 -4.76 -13.44 -25.66
N GLU A 86 -5.44 -14.38 -26.32
CA GLU A 86 -6.15 -15.54 -25.73
C GLU A 86 -5.29 -16.49 -24.87
N PHE A 87 -4.10 -16.06 -24.44
CA PHE A 87 -3.16 -16.79 -23.61
C PHE A 87 -3.33 -16.40 -22.13
N ILE A 88 -4.40 -16.92 -21.53
CA ILE A 88 -4.61 -17.14 -20.08
C ILE A 88 -4.18 -15.97 -19.16
N ASP A 89 -5.07 -14.98 -19.02
CA ASP A 89 -4.98 -13.91 -18.02
C ASP A 89 -5.22 -14.43 -16.60
N TRP A 90 -4.18 -14.96 -15.96
CA TRP A 90 -4.21 -15.52 -14.60
C TRP A 90 -4.26 -14.47 -13.47
N GLY A 91 -5.13 -13.46 -13.58
CA GLY A 91 -5.27 -12.42 -12.55
C GLY A 91 -4.36 -11.20 -12.76
N THR A 92 -4.24 -10.74 -14.00
CA THR A 92 -3.52 -9.53 -14.37
C THR A 92 -3.99 -8.32 -13.54
N VAL A 93 -3.13 -7.78 -12.68
CA VAL A 93 -3.43 -6.58 -11.87
C VAL A 93 -3.09 -5.31 -12.68
N PRO A 94 -3.90 -4.24 -12.63
CA PRO A 94 -3.52 -2.97 -13.24
C PRO A 94 -2.20 -2.46 -12.69
N ALA A 95 -1.31 -1.98 -13.56
CA ALA A 95 -0.03 -1.41 -13.13
C ALA A 95 -0.25 -0.08 -12.40
N LEU A 96 0.67 0.30 -11.51
CA LEU A 96 0.66 1.64 -10.96
C LEU A 96 1.13 2.66 -11.99
N THR A 97 0.53 3.85 -11.93
CA THR A 97 1.08 5.02 -12.60
C THR A 97 2.44 5.40 -11.99
N PRO A 98 3.32 6.12 -12.72
CA PRO A 98 4.57 6.63 -12.14
C PRO A 98 4.33 7.47 -10.87
N ARG A 99 3.25 8.28 -10.86
CA ARG A 99 2.84 9.05 -9.68
C ARG A 99 2.46 8.14 -8.51
N GLY A 100 1.72 7.06 -8.77
CA GLY A 100 1.38 6.05 -7.78
C GLY A 100 2.61 5.40 -7.16
N ILE A 101 3.60 5.04 -7.99
CA ILE A 101 4.88 4.47 -7.52
C ILE A 101 5.63 5.47 -6.63
N HIS A 102 5.77 6.73 -7.07
CA HIS A 102 6.44 7.76 -6.28
C HIS A 102 5.74 8.01 -4.94
N TRP A 103 4.40 8.02 -4.95
CA TRP A 103 3.61 8.17 -3.73
C TRP A 103 3.83 6.99 -2.77
N MET A 104 3.77 5.76 -3.26
CA MET A 104 4.04 4.55 -2.48
C MET A 104 5.45 4.56 -1.87
N ASN A 105 6.47 4.90 -2.67
CA ASN A 105 7.84 5.02 -2.21
C ASN A 105 7.97 6.11 -1.13
N ALA A 106 7.29 7.25 -1.29
CA ALA A 106 7.32 8.32 -0.28
C ALA A 106 6.69 7.87 1.04
N CYS A 107 5.58 7.14 1.00
CA CYS A 107 4.96 6.57 2.21
C CYS A 107 5.92 5.62 2.94
N LEU A 108 6.62 4.75 2.22
CA LEU A 108 7.56 3.80 2.82
C LEU A 108 8.89 4.44 3.23
N SER A 109 9.34 5.48 2.54
CA SER A 109 10.48 6.30 2.97
C SER A 109 10.21 6.94 4.32
N ARG A 110 9.03 7.56 4.47
CA ARG A 110 8.60 8.16 5.74
C ARG A 110 8.48 7.12 6.85
N LEU A 111 7.98 5.92 6.55
CA LEU A 111 7.96 4.81 7.50
C LEU A 111 9.38 4.45 7.95
N GLY A 112 10.32 4.31 7.01
CA GLY A 112 11.72 4.01 7.30
C GLY A 112 12.40 5.08 8.15
N GLU A 113 12.15 6.36 7.88
CA GLU A 113 12.63 7.48 8.70
C GLU A 113 12.06 7.45 10.12
N MET A 114 10.75 7.23 10.27
CA MET A 114 10.08 7.12 11.56
C MET A 114 10.65 5.94 12.37
N VAL A 115 10.76 4.76 11.78
CA VAL A 115 11.31 3.58 12.48
C VAL A 115 12.75 3.85 12.92
N ASN A 116 13.53 4.53 12.08
CA ASN A 116 14.91 4.91 12.43
C ASN A 116 14.98 5.94 13.57
N SER A 117 14.04 6.91 13.66
CA SER A 117 14.02 7.87 14.77
C SER A 117 13.79 7.21 16.12
N TYR A 118 13.14 6.03 16.16
CA TYR A 118 13.00 5.21 17.36
C TYR A 118 14.18 4.25 17.58
N GLY A 119 15.28 4.36 16.84
CA GLY A 119 16.43 3.43 16.95
C GLY A 119 16.17 2.05 16.32
N GLY A 120 15.21 1.96 15.40
CA GLY A 120 14.82 0.73 14.71
C GLY A 120 13.51 0.14 15.22
N TRP A 121 13.10 -1.00 14.64
CA TRP A 121 11.80 -1.63 14.92
C TRP A 121 11.60 -2.00 16.40
N LYS A 122 12.65 -2.42 17.10
CA LYS A 122 12.57 -2.75 18.53
C LYS A 122 12.21 -1.54 19.39
N GLY A 123 12.85 -0.39 19.12
CA GLY A 123 12.56 0.83 19.86
C GLY A 123 11.19 1.41 19.51
N TYR A 124 10.75 1.27 18.25
CA TYR A 124 9.39 1.64 17.86
C TYR A 124 8.33 0.82 18.62
N ILE A 125 8.51 -0.51 18.72
CA ILE A 125 7.57 -1.38 19.47
C ILE A 125 7.52 -0.99 20.94
N ALA A 126 8.69 -0.76 21.57
CA ALA A 126 8.75 -0.33 22.97
C ALA A 126 8.00 1.00 23.20
N ALA A 127 8.22 2.00 22.33
CA ALA A 127 7.53 3.28 22.43
C ALA A 127 6.00 3.15 22.28
N VAL A 128 5.53 2.28 21.38
CA VAL A 128 4.09 2.02 21.20
C VAL A 128 3.49 1.29 22.41
N GLU A 129 4.23 0.38 23.03
CA GLU A 129 3.79 -0.31 24.25
C GLU A 129 3.70 0.64 25.44
N GLU A 130 4.66 1.56 25.59
CA GLU A 130 4.64 2.60 26.62
C GLU A 130 3.42 3.53 26.46
N MET A 131 3.15 4.02 25.24
CA MET A 131 1.98 4.86 24.97
C MET A 131 0.66 4.17 25.34
N LYS A 132 0.51 2.87 25.02
CA LYS A 132 -0.69 2.09 25.38
C LYS A 132 -0.82 1.85 26.88
N ALA A 133 0.30 1.69 27.58
CA ALA A 133 0.31 1.52 29.02
C ALA A 133 -0.16 2.81 29.73
N ASP A 134 0.20 3.97 29.20
CA ASP A 134 -0.21 5.27 29.73
C ASP A 134 -1.68 5.61 29.40
N GLU A 135 -2.18 5.25 28.21
CA GLU A 135 -3.62 5.39 27.89
C GLU A 135 -4.51 4.55 28.81
N ASN A 136 -4.10 3.33 29.17
CA ASN A 136 -4.87 2.46 30.07
C ASN A 136 -4.84 2.89 31.54
N ARG A 137 -4.01 3.87 31.89
CA ARG A 137 -3.90 4.42 33.26
C ARG A 137 -4.76 5.68 33.48
N LEU A 138 -5.30 6.25 32.41
CA LEU A 138 -6.22 7.39 32.41
C LEU A 138 -7.68 6.91 32.38
#